data_AF-A0A933CZ25-F1
#
_entry.id   AF-A0A933CZ25-F1
#
_cell.length_a   1.000
_cell.length_b   1.000
_cell.length_c   1.000
_cell.angle_alpha   90.00
_cell.angle_beta   90.00
_cell.angle_gamma   90.00
#
_symmetry.space_group_name_H-M   'P 1'
#
loop_
_entity.id
_entity.type
_entity.pdbx_description
1 polymer ?
#
loop_
_entity_poly.entity_id
_entity_poly.type
_entity_poly.pdbx_seq_one_letter_code
_entity_poly.pdbx_strand_id
1 'polypeptide(L)'
;MPSTNRILEGVRILAFTTGYAGPYAGRLLAQYGAEVIKIESYKGGLDSFRHYGTYKSIDAAPRFIECNLGVRSLTINLKHPVGVRLIKELAARSDGILENFRPKVLDRLGLGDEEIRKVNPGIVILKLPGFGGTGPKSSYGTWGFNLTAFSGMTYLWNHPGQERPIGSQGVYPDHLGFILGPTVMVAALLRRRLTGEGVSIDLAQVEATAYTLGVTYLETSVNGQDPQPKGNRDPVSAPHGCYRCLGEDRWCVISIGTDEEWRRFCGIMGREELAADPRFSDRRARCQHGAELDKIVESWTRSKSPEEVLELLQPRGIAAGVVKNGADLLRDPQLRHRDYFAAFSDSPIGPFEIPRSGFKIEGMTEDPLSLASRLGADTDDVLRNVLGYDEKTIAEWRAEEVLS
;
A
#
# COMPACT_ATOMS: atom_id res chain seq x y z
N MET A 1 0.15 -26.24 20.19
CA MET A 1 0.30 -26.07 18.73
C MET A 1 1.32 -24.97 18.52
N PRO A 2 2.24 -25.06 17.53
CA PRO A 2 3.06 -23.91 17.19
C PRO A 2 2.14 -22.72 16.86
N SER A 3 2.40 -21.55 17.44
CA SER A 3 1.61 -20.35 17.18
C SER A 3 1.81 -19.94 15.73
N THR A 4 0.74 -19.94 14.94
CA THR A 4 0.75 -19.38 13.58
C THR A 4 0.66 -17.86 13.66
N ASN A 5 0.89 -17.17 12.54
CA ASN A 5 0.76 -15.72 12.42
C ASN A 5 -0.71 -15.23 12.44
N ARG A 6 -1.69 -16.05 12.85
CA ARG A 6 -3.12 -15.72 12.96
C ARG A 6 -3.45 -14.87 14.20
N ILE A 7 -2.73 -13.77 14.38
CA ILE A 7 -2.81 -12.90 15.57
C ILE A 7 -4.10 -12.07 15.66
N LEU A 8 -4.92 -12.06 14.60
CA LEU A 8 -6.24 -11.43 14.54
C LEU A 8 -7.37 -12.48 14.49
N GLU A 9 -7.09 -13.73 14.85
CA GLU A 9 -8.12 -14.76 14.93
C GLU A 9 -9.26 -14.34 15.88
N GLY A 10 -10.49 -14.55 15.41
CA GLY A 10 -11.71 -14.12 16.10
C GLY A 10 -12.17 -12.70 15.79
N VAL A 11 -11.40 -11.92 15.00
CA VAL A 11 -11.84 -10.59 14.52
C VAL A 11 -12.57 -10.73 13.19
N ARG A 12 -13.80 -10.21 13.08
CA ARG A 12 -14.58 -10.14 11.83
C ARG A 12 -14.75 -8.72 11.33
N ILE A 13 -14.42 -8.47 10.06
CA ILE A 13 -14.51 -7.16 9.42
C ILE A 13 -15.39 -7.25 8.17
N LEU A 14 -16.41 -6.38 8.08
CA LEU A 14 -17.17 -6.20 6.84
C LEU A 14 -16.47 -5.16 5.96
N ALA A 15 -16.14 -5.54 4.73
CA ALA A 15 -15.41 -4.69 3.80
C ALA A 15 -16.29 -4.20 2.65
N PHE A 16 -16.62 -2.90 2.67
CA PHE A 16 -17.28 -2.17 1.59
C PHE A 16 -16.22 -1.42 0.78
N THR A 17 -15.40 -2.19 0.07
CA THR A 17 -14.17 -1.67 -0.52
C THR A 17 -14.08 -1.90 -2.03
N THR A 18 -13.42 -0.98 -2.73
CA THR A 18 -13.17 -1.05 -4.17
C THR A 18 -11.80 -0.46 -4.52
N GLY A 19 -11.19 -0.94 -5.60
CA GLY A 19 -9.89 -0.44 -6.05
C GLY A 19 -8.73 -0.95 -5.20
N TYR A 20 -7.89 -0.05 -4.68
CA TYR A 20 -6.60 -0.41 -4.09
C TYR A 20 -6.56 -0.29 -2.56
N ALA A 21 -6.66 0.93 -2.00
CA ALA A 21 -6.45 1.21 -0.57
C ALA A 21 -7.30 0.33 0.38
N GLY A 22 -8.63 0.33 0.20
CA GLY A 22 -9.55 -0.45 1.04
C GLY A 22 -9.36 -1.95 0.88
N PRO A 23 -9.36 -2.51 -0.35
CA PRO A 23 -9.14 -3.94 -0.55
C PRO A 23 -7.82 -4.44 0.03
N TYR A 24 -6.70 -3.73 -0.22
CA TYR A 24 -5.39 -4.13 0.29
C TYR A 24 -5.30 -4.06 1.82
N ALA A 25 -5.97 -3.07 2.44
CA ALA A 25 -6.11 -3.01 3.90
C ALA A 25 -6.83 -4.25 4.45
N GLY A 26 -7.90 -4.68 3.78
CA GLY A 26 -8.62 -5.91 4.07
C GLY A 26 -7.74 -7.15 3.92
N ARG A 27 -6.99 -7.26 2.80
CA ARG A 27 -6.01 -8.34 2.59
C ARG A 27 -4.99 -8.40 3.74
N LEU A 28 -4.45 -7.26 4.17
CA LEU A 28 -3.45 -7.24 5.24
C LEU A 28 -4.03 -7.79 6.55
N LEU A 29 -5.25 -7.40 6.91
CA LEU A 29 -5.94 -7.94 8.10
C LEU A 29 -6.22 -9.44 7.96
N ALA A 30 -6.69 -9.88 6.79
CA ALA A 30 -7.00 -11.28 6.51
C ALA A 30 -5.78 -12.19 6.59
N GLN A 31 -4.63 -11.71 6.09
CA GLN A 31 -3.36 -12.44 6.13
C GLN A 31 -2.89 -12.77 7.55
N TYR A 32 -3.33 -12.01 8.57
CA TYR A 32 -3.02 -12.26 9.97
C TYR A 32 -4.20 -12.84 10.75
N GLY A 33 -5.18 -13.44 10.06
CA GLY A 33 -6.22 -14.27 10.67
C GLY A 33 -7.57 -13.59 10.90
N ALA A 34 -7.73 -12.32 10.55
CA ALA A 34 -9.05 -11.68 10.60
C ALA A 34 -9.97 -12.28 9.52
N GLU A 35 -11.24 -12.48 9.86
CA GLU A 35 -12.27 -12.82 8.89
C GLU A 35 -12.75 -11.55 8.18
N VAL A 36 -12.16 -11.26 7.02
CA VAL A 36 -12.57 -10.12 6.20
C VAL A 36 -13.58 -10.57 5.15
N ILE A 37 -14.80 -10.05 5.24
CA ILE A 37 -15.91 -10.38 4.34
C ILE A 37 -16.18 -9.19 3.44
N LYS A 38 -15.77 -9.30 2.17
CA LYS A 38 -16.04 -8.29 1.16
C LYS A 38 -17.48 -8.37 0.68
N ILE A 39 -18.17 -7.24 0.71
CA ILE A 39 -19.57 -7.11 0.32
C ILE A 39 -19.64 -6.56 -1.11
N GLU A 40 -20.22 -7.32 -2.02
CA GLU A 40 -20.34 -6.95 -3.43
C GLU A 40 -21.73 -7.30 -3.99
N SER A 41 -22.08 -6.79 -5.18
CA SER A 41 -23.29 -7.21 -5.89
C SER A 41 -23.20 -6.93 -7.38
N TYR A 42 -23.75 -7.85 -8.19
CA TYR A 42 -23.97 -7.61 -9.62
C TYR A 42 -24.97 -6.47 -9.90
N LYS A 43 -25.82 -6.12 -8.93
CA LYS A 43 -26.82 -5.03 -9.07
C LYS A 43 -26.26 -3.66 -8.66
N GLY A 44 -24.96 -3.60 -8.35
CA GLY A 44 -24.20 -2.38 -8.06
C GLY A 44 -23.21 -2.58 -6.91
N GLY A 45 -22.09 -1.85 -6.94
CA GLY A 45 -21.07 -1.95 -5.87
C GLY A 45 -20.04 -3.06 -6.06
N LEU A 46 -19.93 -3.62 -7.26
CA LEU A 46 -18.84 -4.52 -7.63
C LEU A 46 -17.48 -3.80 -7.57
N ASP A 47 -16.44 -4.46 -7.10
CA ASP A 47 -15.09 -3.89 -7.13
C ASP A 47 -14.64 -3.61 -8.56
N SER A 48 -14.25 -2.36 -8.83
CA SER A 48 -13.82 -1.94 -10.16
C SER A 48 -12.64 -2.75 -10.70
N PHE A 49 -11.76 -3.26 -9.83
CA PHE A 49 -10.59 -4.04 -10.23
C PHE A 49 -10.92 -5.43 -10.77
N ARG A 50 -12.14 -5.95 -10.53
CA ARG A 50 -12.62 -7.16 -11.19
C ARG A 50 -12.73 -7.01 -12.71
N HIS A 51 -12.76 -5.78 -13.22
CA HIS A 51 -12.77 -5.48 -14.66
C HIS A 51 -11.38 -5.24 -15.25
N TYR A 52 -10.32 -5.27 -14.45
CA TYR A 52 -8.93 -5.03 -14.90
C TYR A 52 -8.23 -6.37 -15.19
N GLY A 53 -8.82 -7.16 -16.09
CA GLY A 53 -8.34 -8.48 -16.50
C GLY A 53 -8.68 -8.79 -17.97
N THR A 54 -8.46 -10.02 -18.42
CA THR A 54 -8.62 -10.41 -19.83
C THR A 54 -10.10 -10.55 -20.29
N TYR A 55 -11.07 -9.95 -19.59
CA TYR A 55 -12.53 -10.04 -19.79
C TYR A 55 -13.18 -11.44 -19.80
N LYS A 56 -12.37 -12.52 -19.80
CA LYS A 56 -12.85 -13.92 -19.78
C LYS A 56 -13.61 -14.28 -18.49
N SER A 57 -13.19 -13.70 -17.38
CA SER A 57 -13.86 -13.83 -16.08
C SER A 57 -13.47 -12.65 -15.19
N ILE A 58 -14.44 -12.16 -14.42
CA ILE A 58 -14.22 -11.11 -13.42
C ILE A 58 -13.42 -11.61 -12.20
N ASP A 59 -13.33 -12.93 -12.02
CA ASP A 59 -12.51 -13.57 -10.98
C ASP A 59 -11.07 -13.83 -11.46
N ALA A 60 -10.78 -13.57 -12.74
CA ALA A 60 -9.46 -13.74 -13.35
C ALA A 60 -8.77 -12.38 -13.62
N ALA A 61 -9.04 -11.39 -12.78
CA ALA A 61 -8.40 -10.08 -12.85
C ALA A 61 -7.19 -10.00 -11.90
N PRO A 62 -5.94 -9.90 -12.41
CA PRO A 62 -4.75 -9.93 -11.57
C PRO A 62 -4.72 -8.89 -10.45
N ARG A 63 -5.17 -7.65 -10.74
CA ARG A 63 -5.24 -6.59 -9.71
C ARG A 63 -6.23 -6.91 -8.60
N PHE A 64 -7.37 -7.52 -8.94
CA PHE A 64 -8.35 -7.94 -7.94
C PHE A 64 -7.77 -9.04 -7.05
N ILE A 65 -7.15 -10.06 -7.66
CA ILE A 65 -6.52 -11.18 -6.95
C ILE A 65 -5.45 -10.65 -5.99
N GLU A 66 -4.53 -9.81 -6.48
CA GLU A 66 -3.51 -9.18 -5.64
C GLU A 66 -4.12 -8.45 -4.45
N CYS A 67 -5.11 -7.59 -4.66
CA CYS A 67 -5.58 -6.72 -3.58
C CYS A 67 -6.48 -7.45 -2.56
N ASN A 68 -6.94 -8.67 -2.83
CA ASN A 68 -7.94 -9.37 -2.01
C ASN A 68 -7.52 -10.79 -1.57
N LEU A 69 -6.22 -11.14 -1.59
CA LEU A 69 -5.76 -12.44 -1.08
C LEU A 69 -6.28 -12.69 0.35
N GLY A 70 -6.79 -13.89 0.60
CA GLY A 70 -7.39 -14.30 1.87
C GLY A 70 -8.73 -13.65 2.23
N VAL A 71 -9.28 -12.78 1.37
CA VAL A 71 -10.55 -12.09 1.62
C VAL A 71 -11.71 -12.93 1.09
N ARG A 72 -12.75 -13.08 1.92
CA ARG A 72 -13.99 -13.78 1.61
C ARG A 72 -14.91 -12.90 0.77
N SER A 73 -15.76 -13.48 -0.09
CA SER A 73 -16.69 -12.74 -0.96
C SER A 73 -18.15 -13.09 -0.69
N LEU A 74 -18.93 -12.09 -0.27
CA LEU A 74 -20.37 -12.16 -0.03
C LEU A 74 -21.10 -11.28 -1.04
N THR A 75 -22.07 -11.87 -1.75
CA THR A 75 -22.91 -11.16 -2.71
C THR A 75 -24.27 -10.80 -2.12
N ILE A 76 -24.53 -9.50 -1.93
CA ILE A 76 -25.82 -8.99 -1.41
C ILE A 76 -26.21 -7.69 -2.13
N ASN A 77 -27.40 -7.67 -2.71
CA ASN A 77 -28.00 -6.48 -3.30
C ASN A 77 -28.40 -5.45 -2.23
N LEU A 78 -27.54 -4.45 -2.03
CA LEU A 78 -27.74 -3.38 -1.04
C LEU A 78 -28.87 -2.40 -1.39
N LYS A 79 -29.49 -2.50 -2.57
CA LYS A 79 -30.68 -1.73 -2.92
C LYS A 79 -31.98 -2.42 -2.49
N HIS A 80 -31.90 -3.71 -2.13
CA HIS A 80 -33.05 -4.46 -1.64
C HIS A 80 -33.17 -4.29 -0.11
N PRO A 81 -34.35 -4.02 0.46
CA PRO A 81 -34.53 -3.86 1.91
C PRO A 81 -34.03 -5.06 2.73
N VAL A 82 -34.24 -6.28 2.22
CA VAL A 82 -33.70 -7.50 2.84
C VAL A 82 -32.17 -7.49 2.84
N GLY A 83 -31.53 -7.04 1.76
CA GLY A 83 -30.07 -6.94 1.70
C GLY A 83 -29.51 -5.97 2.74
N VAL A 84 -30.13 -4.80 2.90
CA VAL A 84 -29.76 -3.83 3.95
C VAL A 84 -29.94 -4.44 5.35
N ARG A 85 -31.05 -5.17 5.58
CA ARG A 85 -31.31 -5.87 6.84
C ARG A 85 -30.22 -6.91 7.14
N LEU A 86 -29.84 -7.75 6.17
CA LEU A 86 -28.80 -8.76 6.32
C LEU A 86 -27.44 -8.15 6.66
N ILE A 87 -27.08 -7.00 6.06
CA ILE A 87 -25.86 -6.29 6.43
C ILE A 87 -25.91 -5.79 7.88
N LYS A 88 -27.04 -5.24 8.33
CA LYS A 88 -27.21 -4.81 9.73
C LYS A 88 -27.08 -6.01 10.70
N GLU A 89 -27.65 -7.15 10.34
CA GLU A 89 -27.50 -8.39 11.12
C GLU A 89 -26.04 -8.89 11.16
N LEU A 90 -25.31 -8.80 10.05
CA LEU A 90 -23.88 -9.11 10.01
C LEU A 90 -23.06 -8.13 10.84
N ALA A 91 -23.36 -6.83 10.77
CA ALA A 91 -22.68 -5.81 11.54
C ALA A 91 -22.88 -6.03 13.06
N ALA A 92 -24.04 -6.52 13.48
CA ALA A 92 -24.30 -6.93 14.87
C ALA A 92 -23.38 -8.07 15.35
N ARG A 93 -22.83 -8.88 14.44
CA ARG A 93 -21.94 -10.02 14.70
C ARG A 93 -20.49 -9.78 14.23
N SER A 94 -20.14 -8.53 13.96
CA SER A 94 -18.82 -8.14 13.44
C SER A 94 -18.12 -7.15 14.38
N ASP A 95 -16.80 -7.09 14.26
CA ASP A 95 -15.95 -6.24 15.10
C ASP A 95 -15.66 -4.89 14.45
N GLY A 96 -15.67 -4.84 13.12
CA GLY A 96 -15.47 -3.60 12.40
C GLY A 96 -16.04 -3.57 10.99
N ILE A 97 -16.07 -2.37 10.43
CA ILE A 97 -16.39 -2.05 9.05
C ILE A 97 -15.19 -1.31 8.46
N LEU A 98 -14.78 -1.74 7.27
CA LEU A 98 -13.78 -1.07 6.45
C LEU A 98 -14.46 -0.59 5.16
N GLU A 99 -14.49 0.72 4.92
CA GLU A 99 -15.07 1.28 3.70
C GLU A 99 -14.15 2.30 3.01
N ASN A 100 -14.20 2.33 1.67
CA ASN A 100 -13.57 3.38 0.88
C ASN A 100 -14.46 3.85 -0.28
N PHE A 101 -15.78 3.70 -0.12
CA PHE A 101 -16.74 4.33 -1.03
C PHE A 101 -16.72 5.85 -0.88
N ARG A 102 -17.29 6.54 -1.87
CA ARG A 102 -17.47 7.99 -1.78
C ARG A 102 -18.33 8.33 -0.56
N PRO A 103 -18.08 9.45 0.14
CA PRO A 103 -18.90 9.85 1.27
C PRO A 103 -20.40 9.84 0.97
N LYS A 104 -21.20 9.46 1.97
CA LYS A 104 -22.66 9.33 1.91
C LYS A 104 -23.22 8.20 1.05
N VAL A 105 -22.39 7.33 0.46
CA VAL A 105 -22.90 6.15 -0.27
C VAL A 105 -23.62 5.20 0.68
N LEU A 106 -22.96 4.77 1.77
CA LEU A 106 -23.61 3.87 2.74
C LEU A 106 -24.74 4.56 3.51
N ASP A 107 -24.62 5.86 3.81
CA ASP A 107 -25.71 6.64 4.44
C ASP A 107 -27.00 6.57 3.62
N ARG A 108 -26.91 6.76 2.29
CA ARG A 108 -28.07 6.67 1.38
C ARG A 108 -28.67 5.27 1.27
N LEU A 109 -27.89 4.24 1.59
CA LEU A 109 -28.35 2.84 1.62
C LEU A 109 -28.90 2.45 2.99
N GLY A 110 -28.96 3.36 3.97
CA GLY A 110 -29.39 3.07 5.33
C GLY A 110 -28.35 2.28 6.15
N LEU A 111 -27.08 2.35 5.74
CA LEU A 111 -25.93 1.67 6.34
C LEU A 111 -24.90 2.68 6.88
N GLY A 112 -25.32 3.91 7.12
CA GLY A 112 -24.50 4.94 7.74
C GLY A 112 -24.16 4.63 9.20
N ASP A 113 -23.20 5.36 9.75
CA ASP A 113 -22.66 5.11 11.10
C ASP A 113 -23.76 5.05 12.16
N GLU A 114 -24.70 6.00 12.15
CA GLU A 114 -25.81 6.03 13.10
C GLU A 114 -26.69 4.77 13.03
N GLU A 115 -26.96 4.28 11.82
CA GLU A 115 -27.78 3.09 11.58
C GLU A 115 -27.07 1.82 12.02
N ILE A 116 -25.77 1.73 11.76
CA ILE A 116 -24.94 0.60 12.21
C ILE A 116 -24.80 0.61 13.74
N ARG A 117 -24.63 1.78 14.36
CA ARG A 117 -24.50 1.90 15.82
C ARG A 117 -25.74 1.43 16.57
N LYS A 118 -26.94 1.54 15.98
CA LYS A 118 -28.19 1.01 16.55
C LYS A 118 -28.15 -0.50 16.76
N VAL A 119 -27.47 -1.24 15.88
CA VAL A 119 -27.37 -2.71 15.96
C VAL A 119 -26.07 -3.17 16.60
N ASN A 120 -25.01 -2.35 16.58
CA ASN A 120 -23.74 -2.61 17.25
C ASN A 120 -23.08 -1.32 17.74
N PRO A 121 -23.34 -0.89 19.00
CA PRO A 121 -22.69 0.29 19.57
C PRO A 121 -21.16 0.17 19.68
N GLY A 122 -20.65 -1.07 19.74
CA GLY A 122 -19.23 -1.37 19.92
C GLY A 122 -18.41 -1.42 18.63
N ILE A 123 -19.02 -1.39 17.44
CA ILE A 123 -18.31 -1.64 16.18
C ILE A 123 -17.21 -0.61 15.88
N VAL A 124 -16.09 -1.00 15.29
CA VAL A 124 -15.09 -0.04 14.79
C VAL A 124 -15.36 0.27 13.32
N ILE A 125 -15.56 1.53 12.94
CA ILE A 125 -15.80 1.91 11.53
C ILE A 125 -14.58 2.67 11.03
N LEU A 126 -13.94 2.18 9.98
CA LEU A 126 -12.83 2.85 9.31
C LEU A 126 -13.23 3.24 7.89
N LYS A 127 -13.10 4.53 7.59
CA LYS A 127 -13.37 5.13 6.28
C LYS A 127 -12.09 5.65 5.67
N LEU A 128 -11.88 5.41 4.38
CA LEU A 128 -10.70 5.87 3.62
C LEU A 128 -11.09 6.85 2.49
N PRO A 129 -11.80 7.96 2.76
CA PRO A 129 -12.16 8.93 1.73
C PRO A 129 -10.93 9.65 1.19
N GLY A 130 -11.02 10.19 -0.03
CA GLY A 130 -9.91 10.94 -0.63
C GLY A 130 -9.55 12.23 0.14
N PHE A 131 -10.56 13.01 0.51
CA PHE A 131 -10.44 14.34 1.14
C PHE A 131 -11.10 14.44 2.52
N GLY A 132 -11.40 13.30 3.15
CA GLY A 132 -12.24 13.27 4.35
C GLY A 132 -13.74 13.19 4.02
N GLY A 133 -14.53 12.80 5.02
CA GLY A 133 -15.98 12.70 4.96
C GLY A 133 -16.70 14.05 5.09
N THR A 134 -15.97 15.11 5.43
CA THR A 134 -16.50 16.47 5.66
C THR A 134 -15.70 17.54 4.92
N GLY A 135 -16.21 18.78 4.92
CA GLY A 135 -15.53 19.90 4.28
C GLY A 135 -15.81 20.04 2.77
N PRO A 136 -15.24 21.08 2.13
CA PRO A 136 -15.63 21.54 0.80
C PRO A 136 -15.33 20.56 -0.33
N LYS A 137 -14.37 19.64 -0.14
CA LYS A 137 -13.96 18.65 -1.14
C LYS A 137 -14.42 17.22 -0.82
N SER A 138 -15.23 17.03 0.23
CA SER A 138 -15.71 15.70 0.65
C SER A 138 -16.48 14.94 -0.45
N SER A 139 -17.11 15.65 -1.39
CA SER A 139 -17.85 15.03 -2.50
C SER A 139 -16.98 14.62 -3.69
N TYR A 140 -15.69 14.92 -3.69
CA TYR A 140 -14.83 14.70 -4.85
C TYR A 140 -14.53 13.21 -5.03
N GLY A 141 -14.73 12.72 -6.26
CA GLY A 141 -14.22 11.43 -6.68
C GLY A 141 -12.71 11.51 -6.86
N THR A 142 -11.97 10.57 -6.26
CA THR A 142 -10.50 10.56 -6.31
C THR A 142 -9.98 9.19 -6.71
N TRP A 143 -8.76 9.19 -7.24
CA TRP A 143 -7.94 8.02 -7.54
C TRP A 143 -6.52 8.31 -7.04
N GLY A 144 -5.73 7.27 -6.77
CA GLY A 144 -4.40 7.39 -6.17
C GLY A 144 -3.50 8.45 -6.84
N PHE A 145 -3.44 8.49 -8.18
CA PHE A 145 -2.64 9.48 -8.92
C PHE A 145 -3.05 10.94 -8.63
N ASN A 146 -4.35 11.18 -8.53
CA ASN A 146 -4.89 12.51 -8.29
C ASN A 146 -4.58 12.93 -6.84
N LEU A 147 -4.67 11.99 -5.89
CA LEU A 147 -4.35 12.24 -4.48
C LEU A 147 -2.87 12.63 -4.29
N THR A 148 -1.95 11.99 -5.02
CA THR A 148 -0.52 12.37 -5.00
C THR A 148 -0.35 13.83 -5.43
N ALA A 149 -1.09 14.26 -6.46
CA ALA A 149 -1.04 15.64 -6.92
C ALA A 149 -1.62 16.62 -5.88
N PHE A 150 -2.75 16.29 -5.26
CA PHE A 150 -3.37 17.14 -4.26
C PHE A 150 -2.56 17.29 -2.96
N SER A 151 -1.69 16.33 -2.66
CA SER A 151 -0.78 16.42 -1.51
C SER A 151 0.44 17.32 -1.75
N GLY A 152 0.71 17.74 -3.00
CA GLY A 152 1.93 18.46 -3.39
C GLY A 152 3.11 17.53 -3.70
N MET A 153 3.00 16.23 -3.39
CA MET A 153 4.04 15.24 -3.61
C MET A 153 4.43 15.09 -5.10
N THR A 154 3.48 15.18 -6.03
CA THR A 154 3.79 15.14 -7.48
C THR A 154 4.74 16.24 -7.93
N TYR A 155 4.64 17.44 -7.33
CA TYR A 155 5.56 18.54 -7.65
C TYR A 155 6.94 18.26 -7.05
N LEU A 156 7.00 17.89 -5.77
CA LEU A 156 8.26 17.69 -5.04
C LEU A 156 9.06 16.49 -5.54
N TRP A 157 8.39 15.40 -5.93
CA TRP A 157 9.00 14.20 -6.51
C TRP A 157 9.25 14.38 -8.02
N ASN A 158 10.00 15.42 -8.35
CA ASN A 158 10.39 15.71 -9.72
C ASN A 158 11.86 16.15 -9.79
N HIS A 159 12.43 16.14 -10.99
CA HIS A 159 13.75 16.73 -11.21
C HIS A 159 13.66 18.24 -11.40
N PRO A 160 14.67 19.01 -10.95
CA PRO A 160 14.75 20.44 -11.22
C PRO A 160 14.64 20.74 -12.72
N GLY A 161 13.89 21.78 -13.09
CA GLY A 161 13.81 22.26 -14.48
C GLY A 161 13.01 21.37 -15.45
N GLN A 162 12.36 20.31 -14.96
CA GLN A 162 11.47 19.49 -15.79
C GLN A 162 10.25 20.28 -16.27
N GLU A 163 9.98 20.26 -17.57
CA GLU A 163 8.84 20.96 -18.17
C GLU A 163 7.49 20.37 -17.74
N ARG A 164 7.46 19.09 -17.39
CA ARG A 164 6.28 18.38 -16.91
C ARG A 164 6.60 17.59 -15.65
N PRO A 165 5.78 17.68 -14.59
CA PRO A 165 5.92 16.83 -13.41
C PRO A 165 5.81 15.35 -13.81
N ILE A 166 6.84 14.57 -13.50
CA ILE A 166 6.87 13.12 -13.77
C ILE A 166 6.23 12.34 -12.60
N GLY A 167 6.41 12.83 -11.36
CA GLY A 167 5.84 12.24 -10.16
C GLY A 167 6.31 10.79 -9.92
N SER A 168 5.41 9.95 -9.43
CA SER A 168 5.64 8.50 -9.25
C SER A 168 4.63 7.70 -10.05
N GLN A 169 5.06 6.54 -10.57
CA GLN A 169 4.19 5.57 -11.23
C GLN A 169 3.35 4.75 -10.21
N GLY A 170 3.70 4.80 -8.92
CA GLY A 170 2.97 4.14 -7.85
C GLY A 170 1.81 4.99 -7.31
N VAL A 171 0.81 4.32 -6.75
CA VAL A 171 -0.31 4.96 -6.04
C VAL A 171 0.02 5.14 -4.55
N TYR A 172 1.06 5.94 -4.26
CA TYR A 172 1.58 6.12 -2.91
C TYR A 172 0.53 6.51 -1.85
N PRO A 173 -0.47 7.38 -2.12
CA PRO A 173 -1.57 7.64 -1.19
C PRO A 173 -2.36 6.40 -0.81
N ASP A 174 -2.67 5.55 -1.78
CA ASP A 174 -3.39 4.29 -1.54
C ASP A 174 -2.53 3.34 -0.70
N HIS A 175 -1.20 3.39 -0.87
CA HIS A 175 -0.26 2.60 -0.08
C HIS A 175 -0.28 2.99 1.39
N LEU A 176 -0.24 4.29 1.67
CA LEU A 176 -0.37 4.80 3.02
C LEU A 176 -1.74 4.46 3.61
N GLY A 177 -2.81 4.55 2.82
CA GLY A 177 -4.14 4.15 3.23
C GLY A 177 -4.19 2.70 3.71
N PHE A 178 -3.58 1.76 2.98
CA PHE A 178 -3.60 0.35 3.39
C PHE A 178 -2.63 0.00 4.52
N ILE A 179 -1.63 0.83 4.81
CA ILE A 179 -0.72 0.63 5.97
C ILE A 179 -1.32 1.25 7.23
N LEU A 180 -1.75 2.51 7.15
CA LEU A 180 -2.29 3.26 8.28
C LEU A 180 -3.67 2.73 8.68
N GLY A 181 -4.51 2.33 7.72
CA GLY A 181 -5.86 1.83 7.97
C GLY A 181 -5.90 0.63 8.94
N PRO A 182 -5.28 -0.52 8.61
CA PRO A 182 -5.16 -1.65 9.51
C PRO A 182 -4.50 -1.28 10.86
N THR A 183 -3.50 -0.39 10.85
CA THR A 183 -2.84 0.07 12.08
C THR A 183 -3.84 0.73 13.05
N VAL A 184 -4.61 1.71 12.57
CA VAL A 184 -5.59 2.42 13.40
C VAL A 184 -6.83 1.57 13.70
N MET A 185 -7.21 0.65 12.80
CA MET A 185 -8.26 -0.34 13.04
C MET A 185 -7.90 -1.25 14.21
N VAL A 186 -6.69 -1.82 14.23
CA VAL A 186 -6.22 -2.67 15.33
C VAL A 186 -6.15 -1.88 16.63
N ALA A 187 -5.64 -0.64 16.62
CA ALA A 187 -5.62 0.22 17.80
C ALA A 187 -7.04 0.51 18.35
N ALA A 188 -8.00 0.75 17.47
CA ALA A 188 -9.40 0.96 17.85
C ALA A 188 -10.08 -0.31 18.37
N LEU A 189 -9.78 -1.48 17.80
CA LEU A 189 -10.24 -2.77 18.32
C LEU A 189 -9.67 -3.05 19.71
N LEU A 190 -8.40 -2.71 19.96
CA LEU A 190 -7.79 -2.78 21.29
C LEU A 190 -8.49 -1.84 22.28
N ARG A 191 -8.76 -0.58 21.89
CA ARG A 191 -9.55 0.35 22.72
C ARG A 191 -10.92 -0.25 23.06
N ARG A 192 -11.66 -0.73 22.05
CA ARG A 192 -12.97 -1.35 22.22
C ARG A 192 -12.92 -2.52 23.21
N ARG A 193 -11.88 -3.35 23.16
CA ARG A 193 -11.70 -4.46 24.11
C ARG A 193 -11.57 -3.97 25.56
N LEU A 194 -11.00 -2.78 25.78
CA LEU A 194 -10.82 -2.19 27.11
C LEU A 194 -12.06 -1.43 27.59
N THR A 195 -12.77 -0.74 26.68
CA THR A 195 -13.85 0.19 27.06
C THR A 195 -15.25 -0.33 26.74
N GLY A 196 -15.38 -1.35 25.88
CA GLY A 196 -16.64 -1.78 25.28
C GLY A 196 -17.16 -0.87 24.15
N GLU A 197 -16.53 0.28 23.94
CA GLU A 197 -16.99 1.31 23.01
C GLU A 197 -16.21 1.27 21.68
N GLY A 198 -16.94 1.26 20.57
CA GLY A 198 -16.36 1.43 19.25
C GLY A 198 -16.07 2.89 18.92
N VAL A 199 -15.37 3.11 17.80
CA VAL A 199 -15.09 4.46 17.26
C VAL A 199 -15.30 4.46 15.75
N SER A 200 -15.54 5.64 15.20
CA SER A 200 -15.51 5.89 13.75
C SER A 200 -14.25 6.67 13.42
N ILE A 201 -13.50 6.22 12.41
CA ILE A 201 -12.23 6.78 11.98
C ILE A 201 -12.39 7.26 10.55
N ASP A 202 -12.13 8.56 10.35
CA ASP A 202 -12.04 9.18 9.04
C ASP A 202 -10.55 9.35 8.69
N LEU A 203 -10.06 8.54 7.75
CA LEU A 203 -8.69 8.60 7.27
C LEU A 203 -8.69 9.20 5.87
N ALA A 204 -8.61 10.53 5.81
CA ALA A 204 -8.48 11.26 4.56
C ALA A 204 -7.13 10.94 3.89
N GLN A 205 -7.16 10.31 2.72
CA GLN A 205 -5.94 9.85 2.04
C GLN A 205 -5.02 11.01 1.64
N VAL A 206 -5.57 12.18 1.30
CA VAL A 206 -4.76 13.39 1.03
C VAL A 206 -4.01 13.87 2.28
N GLU A 207 -4.63 13.83 3.45
CA GLU A 207 -4.02 14.25 4.72
C GLU A 207 -2.96 13.26 5.15
N ALA A 208 -3.25 11.95 5.03
CA ALA A 208 -2.28 10.89 5.28
C ALA A 208 -1.04 11.00 4.37
N THR A 209 -1.24 11.36 3.10
CA THR A 209 -0.13 11.58 2.16
C THR A 209 0.66 12.82 2.50
N ALA A 210 -0.03 13.94 2.71
CA ALA A 210 0.55 15.21 3.12
C ALA A 210 1.40 15.03 4.38
N TYR A 211 0.90 14.30 5.38
CA TYR A 211 1.60 14.03 6.63
C TYR A 211 3.03 13.50 6.44
N THR A 212 3.28 12.72 5.38
CA THR A 212 4.63 12.18 5.09
C THR A 212 5.63 13.20 4.53
N LEU A 213 5.17 14.37 4.06
CA LEU A 213 6.04 15.46 3.64
C LEU A 213 6.61 16.22 4.85
N GLY A 214 6.01 16.09 6.03
CA GLY A 214 6.55 16.54 7.31
C GLY A 214 7.05 17.99 7.29
N VAL A 215 8.35 18.16 7.56
CA VAL A 215 9.02 19.48 7.66
C VAL A 215 9.00 20.27 6.36
N THR A 216 8.78 19.63 5.21
CA THR A 216 8.72 20.31 3.92
C THR A 216 7.59 21.35 3.88
N TYR A 217 6.45 21.11 4.55
CA TYR A 217 5.40 22.12 4.67
C TYR A 217 5.79 23.32 5.55
N LEU A 218 6.79 23.16 6.41
CA LEU A 218 7.27 24.24 7.26
C LEU A 218 8.26 25.15 6.52
N GLU A 219 8.93 24.68 5.46
CA GLU A 219 9.98 25.49 4.80
C GLU A 219 9.41 26.82 4.27
N THR A 220 8.23 26.82 3.65
CA THR A 220 7.58 28.06 3.18
C THR A 220 7.28 29.00 4.34
N SER A 221 6.70 28.49 5.43
CA SER A 221 6.25 29.33 6.56
C SER A 221 7.40 29.82 7.44
N VAL A 222 8.47 29.03 7.58
CA VAL A 222 9.62 29.32 8.44
C VAL A 222 10.70 30.09 7.69
N ASN A 223 11.03 29.70 6.46
CA ASN A 223 12.15 30.26 5.69
C ASN A 223 11.70 31.23 4.59
N GLY A 224 10.40 31.37 4.32
CA GLY A 224 9.87 32.20 3.23
C GLY A 224 10.22 31.69 1.84
N GLN A 225 10.63 30.42 1.71
CA GLN A 225 11.05 29.79 0.46
C GLN A 225 10.23 28.52 0.24
N ASP A 226 9.60 28.43 -0.93
CA ASP A 226 8.85 27.24 -1.30
C ASP A 226 9.79 26.06 -1.59
N PRO A 227 9.53 24.87 -1.02
CA PRO A 227 10.29 23.68 -1.35
C PRO A 227 10.29 23.41 -2.85
N GLN A 228 11.48 23.24 -3.43
CA GLN A 228 11.65 22.97 -4.85
C GLN A 228 11.94 21.49 -5.11
N PRO A 229 11.61 20.97 -6.31
CA PRO A 229 12.00 19.62 -6.71
C PRO A 229 13.52 19.48 -6.73
N LYS A 230 14.06 18.39 -6.17
CA LYS A 230 15.52 18.17 -6.03
C LYS A 230 16.03 16.95 -6.81
N GLY A 231 15.14 16.19 -7.46
CA GLY A 231 15.49 14.89 -8.06
C GLY A 231 16.04 13.94 -7.00
N ASN A 232 17.09 13.19 -7.33
CA ASN A 232 17.71 12.22 -6.42
C ASN A 232 18.77 12.82 -5.48
N ARG A 233 18.95 14.15 -5.44
CA ARG A 233 20.01 14.80 -4.66
C ARG A 233 19.66 14.89 -3.18
N ASP A 234 20.64 14.62 -2.32
CA ASP A 234 20.57 14.89 -0.90
C ASP A 234 21.13 16.30 -0.58
N PRO A 235 20.48 17.08 0.31
CA PRO A 235 20.93 18.44 0.62
C PRO A 235 22.22 18.50 1.47
N VAL A 236 22.60 17.41 2.13
CA VAL A 236 23.70 17.41 3.12
C VAL A 236 24.80 16.38 2.83
N SER A 237 24.66 15.60 1.75
CA SER A 237 25.56 14.51 1.40
C SER A 237 25.87 14.49 -0.11
N ALA A 238 27.13 14.27 -0.46
CA ALA A 238 27.58 14.12 -1.84
C ALA A 238 28.87 13.28 -1.90
N PRO A 239 29.00 12.33 -2.86
CA PRO A 239 27.97 11.90 -3.81
C PRO A 239 26.80 11.19 -3.10
N HIS A 240 25.58 11.49 -3.53
CA HIS A 240 24.35 10.87 -3.05
C HIS A 240 23.31 10.89 -4.16
N GLY A 241 23.21 9.82 -4.94
CA GLY A 241 22.37 9.81 -6.14
C GLY A 241 22.35 8.48 -6.88
N CYS A 242 21.68 8.50 -8.04
CA CYS A 242 21.56 7.36 -8.95
C CYS A 242 22.48 7.56 -10.16
N TYR A 243 23.46 6.68 -10.36
CA TYR A 243 24.49 6.82 -11.40
C TYR A 243 24.33 5.76 -12.47
N ARG A 244 24.44 6.17 -13.75
CA ARG A 244 24.28 5.25 -14.88
C ARG A 244 25.41 4.23 -14.92
N CYS A 245 25.03 2.97 -15.14
CA CYS A 245 25.95 1.84 -15.24
C CYS A 245 25.96 1.28 -16.66
N LEU A 246 26.81 0.29 -16.91
CA LEU A 246 26.85 -0.48 -18.16
C LEU A 246 25.50 -1.18 -18.38
N GLY A 247 24.96 -1.06 -19.59
CA GLY A 247 23.68 -1.66 -20.00
C GLY A 247 22.59 -0.63 -20.34
N GLU A 248 21.44 -1.15 -20.78
CA GLU A 248 20.25 -0.35 -21.08
C GLU A 248 19.45 -0.07 -19.80
N ASP A 249 19.26 1.20 -19.46
CA ASP A 249 18.56 1.68 -18.25
C ASP A 249 18.96 0.97 -16.95
N ARG A 250 20.27 0.70 -16.80
CA ARG A 250 20.88 0.17 -15.58
C ARG A 250 21.54 1.27 -14.76
N TRP A 251 21.28 1.26 -13.46
CA TRP A 251 21.73 2.30 -12.53
C TRP A 251 22.13 1.70 -11.19
N CYS A 252 23.06 2.36 -10.51
CA CYS A 252 23.42 2.07 -9.12
C CYS A 252 23.22 3.33 -8.28
N VAL A 253 22.52 3.21 -7.16
CA VAL A 253 22.52 4.25 -6.13
C VAL A 253 23.82 4.18 -5.34
N ILE A 254 24.39 5.32 -5.01
CA ILE A 254 25.58 5.45 -4.17
C ILE A 254 25.32 6.57 -3.19
N SER A 255 25.59 6.32 -1.90
CA SER A 255 25.42 7.29 -0.82
C SER A 255 26.70 7.39 0.01
N ILE A 256 27.26 8.59 0.08
CA ILE A 256 28.44 8.92 0.87
C ILE A 256 28.11 10.08 1.81
N GLY A 257 28.12 9.81 3.12
CA GLY A 257 27.75 10.75 4.16
C GLY A 257 28.95 11.39 4.88
N THR A 258 30.13 10.78 4.79
CA THR A 258 31.33 11.19 5.54
C THR A 258 32.56 11.39 4.66
N ASP A 259 33.53 12.18 5.15
CA ASP A 259 34.81 12.36 4.45
C ASP A 259 35.68 11.11 4.47
N GLU A 260 35.48 10.22 5.44
CA GLU A 260 36.17 8.93 5.50
C GLU A 260 35.68 7.98 4.40
N GLU A 261 34.36 7.86 4.22
CA GLU A 261 33.75 7.15 3.10
C GLU A 261 34.18 7.73 1.76
N TRP A 262 34.26 9.08 1.65
CA TRP A 262 34.73 9.74 0.44
C TRP A 262 36.17 9.33 0.08
N ARG A 263 37.11 9.38 1.03
CA ARG A 263 38.50 8.95 0.78
C ARG A 263 38.58 7.48 0.33
N ARG A 264 37.82 6.60 0.98
CA ARG A 264 37.72 5.19 0.56
C ARG A 264 37.19 5.08 -0.87
N PHE A 265 36.15 5.84 -1.20
CA PHE A 265 35.56 5.81 -2.52
C PHE A 265 36.53 6.31 -3.61
N CYS A 266 37.27 7.39 -3.35
CA CYS A 266 38.34 7.85 -4.24
C CYS A 266 39.37 6.76 -4.53
N GLY A 267 39.81 6.03 -3.51
CA GLY A 267 40.72 4.89 -3.69
C GLY A 267 40.11 3.75 -4.52
N ILE A 268 38.83 3.43 -4.32
CA ILE A 268 38.12 2.43 -5.13
C ILE A 268 37.99 2.87 -6.59
N MET A 269 37.82 4.18 -6.83
CA MET A 269 37.82 4.74 -8.17
C MET A 269 39.21 4.77 -8.82
N GLY A 270 40.28 4.61 -8.05
CA GLY A 270 41.67 4.86 -8.48
C GLY A 270 41.92 6.34 -8.78
N ARG A 271 41.27 7.22 -8.02
CA ARG A 271 41.24 8.69 -8.19
C ARG A 271 41.47 9.40 -6.85
N GLU A 272 42.51 8.99 -6.12
CA GLU A 272 42.85 9.50 -4.79
C GLU A 272 43.06 11.02 -4.76
N GLU A 273 43.46 11.62 -5.89
CA GLU A 273 43.66 13.07 -5.98
C GLU A 273 42.35 13.86 -5.76
N LEU A 274 41.19 13.26 -6.03
CA LEU A 274 39.89 13.88 -5.76
C LEU A 274 39.65 14.13 -4.28
N ALA A 275 40.26 13.34 -3.38
CA ALA A 275 40.16 13.57 -1.94
C ALA A 275 40.94 14.82 -1.48
N ALA A 276 41.94 15.25 -2.25
CA ALA A 276 42.74 16.43 -1.96
C ALA A 276 42.29 17.67 -2.76
N ASP A 277 41.45 17.50 -3.79
CA ASP A 277 40.90 18.60 -4.59
C ASP A 277 40.06 19.53 -3.69
N PRO A 278 40.34 20.85 -3.64
CA PRO A 278 39.59 21.81 -2.82
C PRO A 278 38.08 21.83 -3.09
N ARG A 279 37.63 21.38 -4.27
CA ARG A 279 36.20 21.30 -4.62
C ARG A 279 35.50 20.12 -3.95
N PHE A 280 36.25 19.09 -3.55
CA PHE A 280 35.71 17.82 -3.01
C PHE A 280 36.34 17.40 -1.67
N SER A 281 37.21 18.23 -1.10
CA SER A 281 38.01 17.94 0.09
C SER A 281 37.18 17.69 1.35
N ASP A 282 36.03 18.35 1.45
CA ASP A 282 35.07 18.15 2.54
C ASP A 282 33.63 18.04 2.02
N ARG A 283 32.73 17.56 2.90
CA ARG A 283 31.31 17.34 2.57
C ARG A 283 30.61 18.59 2.04
N ARG A 284 30.87 19.78 2.60
CA ARG A 284 30.22 21.02 2.17
C ARG A 284 30.68 21.40 0.77
N ALA A 285 31.98 21.32 0.51
CA ALA A 285 32.54 21.57 -0.81
C ALA A 285 31.96 20.58 -1.85
N ARG A 286 31.86 19.28 -1.50
CA ARG A 286 31.23 18.28 -2.37
C ARG A 286 29.77 18.60 -2.69
N CYS A 287 28.96 19.03 -1.72
CA CYS A 287 27.58 19.43 -1.99
C CYS A 287 27.49 20.66 -2.90
N GLN A 288 28.36 21.66 -2.70
CA GLN A 288 28.41 22.86 -3.55
C GLN A 288 28.80 22.54 -5.00
N HIS A 289 29.69 21.57 -5.20
CA HIS A 289 30.16 21.12 -6.51
C HIS A 289 29.51 19.80 -6.96
N GLY A 290 28.34 19.46 -6.41
CA GLY A 290 27.71 18.15 -6.60
C GLY A 290 27.44 17.81 -8.07
N ALA A 291 27.05 18.80 -8.88
CA ALA A 291 26.81 18.58 -10.31
C ALA A 291 28.07 18.19 -11.10
N GLU A 292 29.25 18.65 -10.68
CA GLU A 292 30.53 18.25 -11.29
C GLU A 292 30.96 16.88 -10.77
N LEU A 293 30.86 16.69 -9.46
CA LEU A 293 31.15 15.40 -8.81
C LEU A 293 30.30 14.27 -9.39
N ASP A 294 29.01 14.51 -9.64
CA ASP A 294 28.10 13.52 -10.23
C ASP A 294 28.58 13.04 -11.60
N LYS A 295 29.16 13.93 -12.42
CA LYS A 295 29.73 13.55 -13.73
C LYS A 295 30.96 12.66 -13.58
N ILE A 296 31.82 12.96 -12.59
CA ILE A 296 33.01 12.15 -12.29
C ILE A 296 32.57 10.76 -11.85
N VAL A 297 31.64 10.67 -10.90
CA VAL A 297 31.13 9.38 -10.40
C VAL A 297 30.45 8.60 -11.52
N GLU A 298 29.59 9.23 -12.32
CA GLU A 298 28.92 8.55 -13.44
C GLU A 298 29.92 8.06 -14.50
N SER A 299 30.99 8.81 -14.76
CA SER A 299 32.04 8.35 -15.69
C SER A 299 32.70 7.04 -15.23
N TRP A 300 32.86 6.86 -13.92
CA TRP A 300 33.41 5.64 -13.34
C TRP A 300 32.39 4.48 -13.35
N THR A 301 31.12 4.73 -13.04
CA THR A 301 30.07 3.69 -13.01
C THR A 301 29.67 3.21 -14.40
N ARG A 302 29.69 4.06 -15.43
CA ARG A 302 29.29 3.72 -16.81
C ARG A 302 30.04 2.55 -17.44
N SER A 303 31.23 2.24 -16.92
CA SER A 303 32.08 1.14 -17.40
C SER A 303 31.81 -0.20 -16.70
N LYS A 304 30.88 -0.26 -15.74
CA LYS A 304 30.65 -1.40 -14.86
C LYS A 304 29.16 -1.73 -14.79
N SER A 305 28.81 -3.00 -14.60
CA SER A 305 27.44 -3.37 -14.26
C SER A 305 27.07 -2.79 -12.88
N PRO A 306 25.78 -2.54 -12.59
CA PRO A 306 25.40 -2.04 -11.27
C PRO A 306 25.67 -3.06 -10.15
N GLU A 307 25.69 -4.36 -10.47
CA GLU A 307 26.09 -5.43 -9.54
C GLU A 307 27.60 -5.36 -9.23
N GLU A 308 28.46 -5.13 -10.23
CA GLU A 308 29.89 -4.91 -10.01
C GLU A 308 30.15 -3.67 -9.14
N VAL A 309 29.42 -2.56 -9.38
CA VAL A 309 29.50 -1.37 -8.53
C VAL A 309 29.10 -1.70 -7.09
N LEU A 310 27.99 -2.43 -6.90
CA LEU A 310 27.53 -2.88 -5.58
C LEU A 310 28.61 -3.70 -4.85
N GLU A 311 29.20 -4.69 -5.52
CA GLU A 311 30.22 -5.59 -4.98
C GLU A 311 31.54 -4.88 -4.65
N LEU A 312 31.89 -3.83 -5.40
CA LEU A 312 33.05 -3.00 -5.10
C LEU A 312 32.83 -2.12 -3.85
N LEU A 313 31.60 -1.65 -3.62
CA LEU A 313 31.32 -0.63 -2.60
C LEU A 313 30.85 -1.20 -1.26
N GLN A 314 29.85 -2.09 -1.26
CA GLN A 314 29.22 -2.57 -0.01
C GLN A 314 30.20 -3.24 0.96
N PRO A 315 31.10 -4.15 0.54
CA PRO A 315 32.07 -4.77 1.46
C PRO A 315 33.05 -3.78 2.09
N ARG A 316 33.16 -2.55 1.54
CA ARG A 316 34.05 -1.49 2.00
C ARG A 316 33.31 -0.41 2.81
N GLY A 317 32.08 -0.71 3.21
CA GLY A 317 31.25 0.17 4.03
C GLY A 317 30.77 1.43 3.31
N ILE A 318 30.63 1.38 1.98
CA ILE A 318 30.00 2.43 1.19
C ILE A 318 28.63 1.94 0.76
N ALA A 319 27.59 2.66 1.17
CA ALA A 319 26.22 2.31 0.84
C ALA A 319 25.99 2.42 -0.68
N ALA A 320 25.62 1.29 -1.29
CA ALA A 320 25.30 1.20 -2.70
C ALA A 320 24.16 0.20 -2.93
N GLY A 321 23.45 0.36 -4.05
CA GLY A 321 22.30 -0.48 -4.39
C GLY A 321 21.99 -0.48 -5.88
N VAL A 322 21.72 -1.65 -6.45
CA VAL A 322 21.20 -1.75 -7.82
C VAL A 322 19.79 -1.14 -7.88
N VAL A 323 19.53 -0.30 -8.88
CA VAL A 323 18.15 0.12 -9.21
C VAL A 323 17.45 -1.04 -9.91
N LYS A 324 16.75 -1.85 -9.11
CA LYS A 324 16.11 -3.09 -9.54
C LYS A 324 14.83 -2.84 -10.32
N ASN A 325 14.62 -3.63 -11.37
CA ASN A 325 13.32 -3.77 -12.02
C ASN A 325 12.53 -4.95 -11.42
N GLY A 326 11.31 -5.20 -11.93
CA GLY A 326 10.46 -6.29 -11.43
C GLY A 326 11.07 -7.69 -11.57
N ALA A 327 11.82 -7.96 -12.64
CA ALA A 327 12.49 -9.24 -12.85
C ALA A 327 13.66 -9.44 -11.88
N ASP A 328 14.39 -8.36 -11.57
CA ASP A 328 15.47 -8.37 -10.57
C ASP A 328 14.91 -8.70 -9.19
N LEU A 329 13.77 -8.11 -8.80
CA LEU A 329 13.14 -8.38 -7.50
C LEU A 329 12.77 -9.85 -7.35
N LEU A 330 12.16 -10.47 -8.37
CA LEU A 330 11.79 -11.88 -8.34
C LEU A 330 13.00 -12.80 -8.19
N ARG A 331 14.19 -12.39 -8.64
CA ARG A 331 15.42 -13.17 -8.57
C ARG A 331 16.32 -12.78 -7.41
N ASP A 332 15.89 -11.84 -6.57
CA ASP A 332 16.72 -11.29 -5.52
C ASP A 332 17.08 -12.33 -4.45
N PRO A 333 18.38 -12.62 -4.23
CA PRO A 333 18.80 -13.64 -3.27
C PRO A 333 18.34 -13.36 -1.84
N GLN A 334 18.29 -12.09 -1.42
CA GLN A 334 17.89 -11.71 -0.07
C GLN A 334 16.38 -11.87 0.14
N LEU A 335 15.56 -11.45 -0.83
CA LEU A 335 14.10 -11.66 -0.79
C LEU A 335 13.76 -13.15 -0.82
N ARG A 336 14.48 -13.95 -1.61
CA ARG A 336 14.34 -15.42 -1.64
C ARG A 336 14.75 -16.06 -0.32
N HIS A 337 15.90 -15.66 0.25
CA HIS A 337 16.35 -16.12 1.57
C HIS A 337 15.33 -15.78 2.66
N ARG A 338 14.68 -14.62 2.55
CA ARG A 338 13.63 -14.18 3.46
C ARG A 338 12.26 -14.79 3.17
N ASP A 339 12.13 -15.74 2.25
CA ASP A 339 10.84 -16.36 1.89
C ASP A 339 9.75 -15.32 1.55
N TYR A 340 10.15 -14.26 0.84
CA TYR A 340 9.28 -13.10 0.61
C TYR A 340 8.18 -13.36 -0.42
N PHE A 341 8.35 -14.34 -1.30
CA PHE A 341 7.41 -14.62 -2.39
C PHE A 341 6.57 -15.85 -2.07
N ALA A 342 5.24 -15.72 -2.19
CA ALA A 342 4.31 -16.83 -2.14
C ALA A 342 3.96 -17.28 -3.57
N ALA A 343 3.99 -18.58 -3.83
CA ALA A 343 3.66 -19.17 -5.12
C ALA A 343 2.24 -19.73 -5.14
N PHE A 344 1.50 -19.46 -6.21
CA PHE A 344 0.19 -20.04 -6.51
C PHE A 344 0.31 -20.87 -7.78
N SER A 345 0.20 -22.19 -7.67
CA SER A 345 0.27 -23.11 -8.82
C SER A 345 -1.08 -23.27 -9.53
N ASP A 346 -2.18 -23.20 -8.78
CA ASP A 346 -3.55 -23.29 -9.29
C ASP A 346 -4.29 -21.97 -9.04
N SER A 347 -4.41 -21.15 -10.09
CA SER A 347 -5.12 -19.88 -10.02
C SER A 347 -5.89 -19.58 -11.32
N PRO A 348 -6.93 -18.73 -11.27
CA PRO A 348 -7.69 -18.32 -12.46
C PRO A 348 -6.86 -17.63 -13.55
N ILE A 349 -5.65 -17.16 -13.24
CA ILE A 349 -4.74 -16.48 -14.17
C ILE A 349 -3.50 -17.32 -14.53
N GLY A 350 -3.49 -18.60 -14.18
CA GLY A 350 -2.31 -19.47 -14.30
C GLY A 350 -1.34 -19.34 -13.12
N PRO A 351 -0.19 -20.03 -13.15
CA PRO A 351 0.75 -20.00 -12.06
C PRO A 351 1.45 -18.64 -11.94
N PHE A 352 1.59 -18.12 -10.71
CA PHE A 352 2.31 -16.88 -10.43
C PHE A 352 2.94 -16.86 -9.04
N GLU A 353 3.86 -15.92 -8.82
CA GLU A 353 4.40 -15.59 -7.51
C GLU A 353 4.02 -14.16 -7.12
N ILE A 354 3.80 -13.93 -5.83
CA ILE A 354 3.42 -12.62 -5.31
C ILE A 354 4.16 -12.32 -4.00
N PRO A 355 4.55 -11.05 -3.76
CA PRO A 355 5.09 -10.65 -2.47
C PRO A 355 4.15 -10.91 -1.29
N ARG A 356 4.73 -11.41 -0.19
CA ARG A 356 4.16 -11.39 1.16
C ARG A 356 4.29 -9.98 1.77
N SER A 357 3.78 -9.80 2.97
CA SER A 357 4.02 -8.57 3.74
C SER A 357 5.51 -8.42 4.09
N GLY A 358 5.99 -7.19 4.21
CA GLY A 358 7.42 -6.88 4.42
C GLY A 358 7.97 -7.14 5.83
N PHE A 359 7.32 -7.93 6.68
CA PHE A 359 7.76 -8.20 8.05
C PHE A 359 7.53 -9.66 8.44
N LYS A 360 8.33 -10.15 9.39
CA LYS A 360 8.21 -11.49 9.98
C LYS A 360 7.94 -11.36 11.48
N ILE A 361 7.17 -12.28 12.03
CA ILE A 361 6.93 -12.37 13.48
C ILE A 361 7.81 -13.50 14.02
N GLU A 362 8.83 -13.14 14.79
CA GLU A 362 9.72 -14.14 15.41
C GLU A 362 8.93 -15.07 16.34
N GLY A 363 9.24 -16.37 16.28
CA GLY A 363 8.54 -17.40 17.05
C GLY A 363 7.19 -17.82 16.48
N MET A 364 6.72 -17.25 15.36
CA MET A 364 5.49 -17.65 14.68
C MET A 364 5.77 -18.19 13.27
N THR A 365 5.00 -19.21 12.88
CA THR A 365 5.02 -19.73 11.51
C THR A 365 4.02 -18.94 10.67
N GLU A 366 4.42 -18.50 9.49
CA GLU A 366 3.50 -17.85 8.55
C GLU A 366 2.61 -18.88 7.86
N ASP A 367 1.29 -18.68 7.94
CA ASP A 367 0.34 -19.46 7.15
C ASP A 367 0.57 -19.23 5.63
N PRO A 368 0.28 -20.24 4.80
CA PRO A 368 0.20 -20.05 3.35
C PRO A 368 -0.83 -18.97 3.00
N LEU A 369 -0.50 -18.12 2.02
CA LEU A 369 -1.49 -17.19 1.47
C LEU A 369 -2.56 -17.98 0.70
N SER A 370 -3.82 -17.58 0.85
CA SER A 370 -4.94 -18.08 0.06
C SER A 370 -5.34 -17.07 -1.02
N LEU A 371 -5.88 -17.57 -2.14
CA LEU A 371 -6.42 -16.71 -3.18
C LEU A 371 -7.63 -15.93 -2.67
N ALA A 372 -7.91 -14.79 -3.31
CA ALA A 372 -9.18 -14.09 -3.14
C ALA A 372 -10.34 -15.02 -3.51
N SER A 373 -11.42 -15.00 -2.73
CA SER A 373 -12.63 -15.73 -3.08
C SER A 373 -13.21 -15.23 -4.41
N ARG A 374 -13.69 -16.17 -5.23
CA ARG A 374 -14.54 -15.84 -6.39
C ARG A 374 -15.78 -15.09 -5.92
N LEU A 375 -16.35 -14.26 -6.78
CA LEU A 375 -17.52 -13.47 -6.42
C LEU A 375 -18.64 -14.35 -5.87
N GLY A 376 -19.07 -14.06 -4.62
CA GLY A 376 -20.16 -14.76 -3.95
C GLY A 376 -19.85 -16.19 -3.48
N ALA A 377 -18.59 -16.65 -3.61
CA ALA A 377 -18.22 -18.01 -3.22
C ALA A 377 -18.46 -18.32 -1.74
N ASP A 378 -18.49 -17.30 -0.88
CA ASP A 378 -18.70 -17.44 0.56
C ASP A 378 -20.13 -17.14 1.01
N THR A 379 -21.04 -16.78 0.09
CA THR A 379 -22.37 -16.27 0.45
C THR A 379 -23.16 -17.24 1.33
N ASP A 380 -23.24 -18.51 0.94
CA ASP A 380 -24.03 -19.50 1.69
C ASP A 380 -23.39 -19.88 3.01
N ASP A 381 -22.06 -19.89 3.07
CA ASP A 381 -21.32 -20.17 4.29
C ASP A 381 -21.53 -19.05 5.32
N VAL A 382 -21.38 -17.79 4.90
CA VAL A 382 -21.60 -16.62 5.77
C VAL A 382 -23.05 -16.58 6.26
N LEU A 383 -24.04 -16.77 5.38
CA LEU A 383 -25.45 -16.71 5.77
C LEU A 383 -25.86 -17.86 6.70
N ARG A 384 -25.32 -19.07 6.51
CA ARG A 384 -25.58 -20.21 7.40
C ARG A 384 -24.84 -20.08 8.72
N ASN A 385 -23.52 -19.93 8.67
CA ASN A 385 -22.66 -20.06 9.85
C ASN A 385 -22.59 -18.77 10.67
N VAL A 386 -22.67 -17.60 10.03
CA VAL A 386 -22.65 -16.33 10.75
C VAL A 386 -24.05 -15.89 11.11
N LEU A 387 -25.05 -16.03 10.22
CA LEU A 387 -26.42 -15.54 10.47
C LEU A 387 -27.41 -16.61 10.96
N GLY A 388 -27.24 -17.87 10.59
CA GLY A 388 -28.10 -18.98 11.01
C GLY A 388 -29.30 -19.24 10.08
N TYR A 389 -29.25 -18.76 8.83
CA TYR A 389 -30.32 -19.00 7.85
C TYR A 389 -30.21 -20.38 7.22
N ASP A 390 -31.35 -21.01 6.94
CA ASP A 390 -31.40 -22.31 6.27
C ASP A 390 -31.27 -22.19 4.75
N GLU A 391 -31.01 -23.33 4.08
CA GLU A 391 -30.83 -23.38 2.63
C GLU A 391 -32.07 -22.93 1.87
N LYS A 392 -33.27 -23.17 2.43
CA LYS A 392 -34.54 -22.78 1.82
C LYS A 392 -34.66 -21.26 1.76
N THR A 393 -34.42 -20.57 2.87
CA THR A 393 -34.47 -19.10 2.94
C THR A 393 -33.44 -18.46 2.02
N ILE A 394 -32.22 -19.02 1.98
CA ILE A 394 -31.16 -18.54 1.09
C ILE A 394 -31.55 -18.72 -0.39
N ALA A 395 -32.17 -19.85 -0.74
CA ALA A 395 -32.67 -20.07 -2.09
C ALA A 395 -33.80 -19.10 -2.48
N GLU A 396 -34.71 -18.79 -1.55
CA GLU A 396 -35.76 -17.76 -1.75
C GLU A 396 -35.14 -16.39 -2.03
N TRP A 397 -34.14 -15.96 -1.26
CA TRP A 397 -33.45 -14.69 -1.49
C TRP A 397 -32.65 -14.60 -2.78
N ARG A 398 -32.18 -15.74 -3.32
CA ARG A 398 -31.63 -15.78 -4.69
C ARG A 398 -32.73 -15.57 -5.73
N ALA A 399 -33.88 -16.23 -5.57
CA ALA A 399 -35.01 -16.06 -6.47
C ALA A 399 -35.56 -14.62 -6.47
N GLU A 400 -35.48 -13.94 -5.32
CA GLU A 400 -35.84 -12.52 -5.15
C GLU A 400 -34.75 -11.52 -5.56
N GLU A 401 -33.62 -11.99 -6.12
CA GLU A 401 -32.46 -11.16 -6.48
C GLU A 401 -31.86 -10.33 -5.33
N VAL A 402 -32.04 -10.79 -4.09
CA VAL A 402 -31.34 -10.25 -2.90
C VAL A 402 -29.89 -10.74 -2.90
N LEU A 403 -29.69 -12.01 -3.26
CA LEU A 403 -28.40 -12.66 -3.41
C LEU A 403 -28.14 -12.94 -4.89
N SER A 404 -26.88 -13.14 -5.26
CA SER A 404 -26.47 -13.44 -6.64
C SER A 404 -25.40 -14.49 -6.69
#